data_AF-Q4RU81-F1
#
_entry.id   AF-Q4RU81-F1
#
_cell.length_a   1.000
_cell.length_b   1.000
_cell.length_c   1.000
_cell.angle_alpha   90.00
_cell.angle_beta   90.00
_cell.angle_gamma   90.00
#
_symmetry.space_group_name_H-M   'P 1'
#
loop_
_entity.id
_entity.type
_entity.pdbx_description
1 polymer ?
#
loop_
_entity_poly.entity_id
_entity_poly.type
_entity_poly.pdbx_seq_one_letter_code
_entity_poly.pdbx_strand_id
1 'polypeptide(L)'
;VFLPADAAHSVLRRLRRANSFLEELKQGNIQRECREEICTYEEAREAFENDEKTVVDALCVVLQRRFWEEYVRESSPSGGLQSVVGGLHSLYLIVPLVLVVLIVAVVAVTVWRCHSRKRRQRSPSLGHSHHD
;
A
#
# COMPACT_ATOMS: atom_id res chain seq x y z
N VAL A 1 20.29 -14.72 -3.74
CA VAL A 1 20.06 -14.70 -2.28
C VAL A 1 18.60 -14.35 -2.05
N PHE A 2 17.83 -15.22 -1.39
CA PHE A 2 16.44 -14.96 -1.04
C PHE A 2 16.37 -14.47 0.41
N LEU A 3 15.51 -13.49 0.70
CA LEU A 3 15.29 -13.04 2.08
C LEU A 3 14.47 -14.09 2.85
N PRO A 4 14.68 -14.21 4.18
CA PRO A 4 13.81 -15.02 5.03
C PRO A 4 12.37 -14.51 5.00
N ALA A 5 11.40 -15.42 5.19
CA ALA A 5 9.96 -15.16 4.97
C ALA A 5 9.43 -13.94 5.73
N ASP A 6 9.89 -13.75 6.97
CA ASP A 6 9.50 -12.62 7.82
C ASP A 6 10.01 -11.28 7.26
N ALA A 7 11.25 -11.25 6.77
CA ALA A 7 11.82 -10.07 6.12
C ALA A 7 11.17 -9.80 4.75
N ALA A 8 10.84 -10.85 4.00
CA ALA A 8 10.14 -10.74 2.72
C ALA A 8 8.71 -10.19 2.88
N HIS A 9 7.99 -10.59 3.95
CA HIS A 9 6.66 -10.07 4.29
C HIS A 9 6.67 -8.58 4.65
N SER A 10 7.79 -8.08 5.19
CA SER A 10 7.95 -6.66 5.52
C SER A 10 8.13 -5.77 4.28
N VAL A 11 8.72 -6.33 3.21
CA VAL A 11 9.01 -5.61 1.95
C VAL A 11 7.89 -5.78 0.92
N LEU A 12 7.29 -6.97 0.83
CA LEU A 12 6.16 -7.28 -0.04
C LEU A 12 5.00 -7.77 0.82
N ARG A 13 4.23 -6.84 1.41
CA ARG A 13 2.93 -7.18 2.02
C ARG A 13 2.01 -7.68 0.91
N ARG A 14 1.98 -9.00 0.71
CA ARG A 14 0.94 -9.65 -0.09
C ARG A 14 -0.36 -9.49 0.70
N LEU A 15 -1.23 -8.60 0.22
CA LEU A 15 -2.60 -8.52 0.73
C LEU A 15 -3.23 -9.90 0.51
N ARG A 16 -3.75 -10.50 1.59
CA ARG A 16 -4.61 -11.69 1.46
C ARG A 16 -5.77 -11.30 0.55
N ARG A 17 -6.01 -12.09 -0.50
CA ARG A 17 -7.16 -11.92 -1.38
C ARG A 17 -8.35 -12.63 -0.75
N ALA A 18 -9.55 -12.34 -1.23
CA ALA A 18 -10.79 -12.97 -0.80
C ALA A 18 -11.70 -13.16 -2.02
N ASN A 19 -12.57 -14.18 -1.98
CA ASN A 19 -13.75 -14.40 -2.82
C ASN A 19 -13.51 -14.28 -4.33
N SER A 20 -13.07 -15.37 -4.95
CA SER A 20 -13.01 -15.56 -6.40
C SER A 20 -14.39 -15.86 -7.03
N PHE A 21 -14.60 -15.50 -8.31
CA PHE A 21 -15.91 -15.52 -8.99
C PHE A 21 -16.68 -16.87 -8.97
N LEU A 22 -16.02 -17.99 -8.64
CA LEU A 22 -16.61 -19.33 -8.53
C LEU A 22 -16.16 -20.07 -7.24
N GLU A 23 -15.78 -19.33 -6.20
CA GLU A 23 -15.28 -19.85 -4.92
C GLU A 23 -16.29 -20.78 -4.23
N GLU A 24 -17.56 -20.38 -4.23
CA GLU A 24 -18.70 -21.03 -3.54
C GLU A 24 -18.97 -22.48 -4.02
N LEU A 25 -18.40 -22.88 -5.16
CA LEU A 25 -18.51 -24.26 -5.68
C LEU A 25 -17.40 -25.19 -5.15
N LYS A 26 -16.38 -24.64 -4.48
CA LYS A 26 -15.29 -25.41 -3.89
C LYS A 26 -15.63 -25.77 -2.45
N GLN A 27 -15.06 -26.86 -1.98
CA GLN A 27 -15.19 -27.27 -0.58
C GLN A 27 -14.44 -26.28 0.32
N GLY A 28 -15.10 -25.86 1.41
CA GLY A 28 -14.54 -24.97 2.41
C GLY A 28 -13.27 -25.54 3.04
N ASN A 29 -12.25 -24.70 3.20
CA ASN A 29 -10.95 -25.12 3.71
C ASN A 29 -10.29 -24.01 4.54
N ILE A 30 -10.04 -24.29 5.83
CA ILE A 30 -9.56 -23.27 6.76
C ILE A 30 -8.16 -22.73 6.43
N GLN A 31 -7.31 -23.56 5.83
CA GLN A 31 -5.97 -23.16 5.41
C GLN A 31 -6.05 -22.20 4.22
N ARG A 32 -6.85 -22.52 3.20
CA ARG A 32 -7.01 -21.68 2.01
C ARG A 32 -7.78 -20.40 2.32
N GLU A 33 -8.99 -20.53 2.86
CA GLU A 33 -9.94 -19.41 2.97
C GLU A 33 -9.60 -18.46 4.13
N CYS A 34 -9.14 -18.99 5.27
CA CYS A 34 -8.89 -18.16 6.45
C CYS A 34 -7.40 -17.88 6.75
N ARG A 35 -6.45 -18.78 6.41
CA ARG A 35 -5.01 -18.51 6.65
C ARG A 35 -4.32 -17.84 5.45
N GLU A 36 -4.62 -18.30 4.24
CA GLU A 36 -4.05 -17.75 3.00
C GLU A 36 -4.89 -16.57 2.47
N GLU A 37 -6.20 -16.61 2.69
CA GLU A 37 -7.18 -15.61 2.27
C GLU A 37 -7.85 -14.90 3.47
N ILE A 38 -8.67 -13.88 3.20
CA ILE A 38 -9.53 -13.27 4.23
C ILE A 38 -10.90 -13.94 4.12
N CYS A 39 -11.36 -14.53 5.22
CA CYS A 39 -12.64 -15.23 5.27
C CYS A 39 -13.66 -14.49 6.14
N THR A 40 -14.93 -14.70 5.81
CA THR A 40 -16.08 -14.32 6.61
C THR A 40 -16.35 -15.34 7.72
N TYR A 41 -17.18 -14.95 8.69
CA TYR A 41 -17.58 -15.86 9.77
C TYR A 41 -18.28 -17.12 9.24
N GLU A 42 -19.05 -16.97 8.16
CA GLU A 42 -19.80 -18.07 7.56
C GLU A 42 -18.88 -19.04 6.81
N GLU A 43 -17.91 -18.54 6.04
CA GLU A 43 -16.90 -19.38 5.39
C GLU A 43 -16.06 -20.17 6.42
N ALA A 44 -15.67 -19.52 7.53
CA ALA A 44 -14.98 -20.21 8.62
C ALA A 44 -15.86 -21.32 9.22
N ARG A 45 -17.15 -21.05 9.46
CA ARG A 45 -18.13 -22.03 9.97
C ARG A 45 -18.23 -23.25 9.04
N GLU A 46 -18.38 -23.01 7.74
CA GLU A 46 -18.51 -24.06 6.73
C GLU A 46 -17.23 -24.90 6.58
N ALA A 47 -16.04 -24.28 6.71
CA ALA A 47 -14.77 -24.99 6.72
C ALA A 47 -14.65 -25.96 7.92
N PHE A 48 -15.00 -25.51 9.13
CA PHE A 48 -15.01 -26.37 10.33
C PHE A 48 -16.08 -27.45 10.25
N GLU A 49 -17.27 -27.14 9.76
CA GLU A 49 -18.33 -28.13 9.54
C GLU A 49 -17.87 -29.22 8.58
N ASN A 50 -16.96 -28.95 7.64
CA ASN A 50 -16.40 -29.96 6.72
C ASN A 50 -15.20 -30.73 7.30
N ASP A 51 -14.27 -30.06 7.97
CA ASP A 51 -13.09 -30.70 8.57
C ASP A 51 -13.45 -31.56 9.80
N GLU A 52 -14.51 -31.17 10.53
CA GLU A 52 -14.91 -31.76 11.80
C GLU A 52 -16.13 -32.68 11.73
N LYS A 53 -16.62 -33.09 10.53
CA LYS A 53 -17.66 -34.15 10.37
C LYS A 53 -17.31 -35.50 11.03
N THR A 54 -16.13 -35.60 11.64
CA THR A 54 -15.59 -36.76 12.35
C THR A 54 -15.66 -36.62 13.88
N VAL A 55 -16.01 -35.46 14.44
CA VAL A 55 -16.07 -35.21 15.89
C VAL A 55 -17.45 -34.71 16.33
N VAL A 56 -17.79 -34.93 17.60
CA VAL A 56 -19.11 -34.64 18.20
C VAL A 56 -19.47 -33.16 18.03
N ASP A 57 -20.69 -32.84 17.55
CA ASP A 57 -21.17 -31.49 17.21
C ASP A 57 -20.84 -30.38 18.23
N ALA A 58 -20.78 -30.70 19.52
CA ALA A 58 -20.43 -29.76 20.59
C ALA A 58 -18.96 -29.27 20.53
N LEU A 59 -18.04 -30.10 20.05
CA LEU A 59 -16.62 -29.74 19.92
C LEU A 59 -16.41 -28.73 18.78
N CYS A 60 -17.11 -28.91 17.66
CA CYS A 60 -17.05 -28.01 16.51
C CYS A 60 -17.44 -26.57 16.88
N VAL A 61 -18.51 -26.39 17.66
CA VAL A 61 -18.95 -25.05 18.13
C VAL A 61 -17.88 -24.37 19.00
N VAL A 62 -17.19 -25.13 19.85
CA VAL A 62 -16.15 -24.59 20.74
C VAL A 62 -14.88 -24.27 19.95
N LEU A 63 -14.44 -25.15 19.06
CA LEU A 63 -13.24 -24.97 18.24
C LEU A 63 -13.40 -23.83 17.24
N GLN A 64 -14.56 -23.73 16.57
CA GLN A 64 -14.87 -22.60 15.71
C GLN A 64 -14.76 -21.26 16.45
N ARG A 65 -15.34 -21.16 17.66
CA ARG A 65 -15.30 -19.92 18.45
C ARG A 65 -13.86 -19.56 18.86
N ARG A 66 -13.09 -20.54 19.33
CA ARG A 66 -11.69 -20.34 19.73
C ARG A 66 -10.84 -19.86 18.55
N PHE A 67 -10.99 -20.54 17.42
CA PHE A 67 -10.32 -20.15 16.19
C PHE A 67 -10.71 -18.73 15.77
N TRP A 68 -12.00 -18.39 15.76
CA TRP A 68 -12.48 -17.08 15.32
C TRP A 68 -11.94 -15.94 16.20
N GLU A 69 -11.90 -16.13 17.52
CA GLU A 69 -11.32 -15.15 18.45
C GLU A 69 -9.82 -14.92 18.17
N GLU A 70 -9.07 -15.97 17.87
CA GLU A 70 -7.66 -15.88 17.49
C GLU A 70 -7.49 -15.23 16.10
N TYR A 71 -8.31 -15.64 15.14
CA TYR A 71 -8.31 -15.11 13.78
C TYR A 71 -8.59 -13.61 13.75
N VAL A 72 -9.61 -13.14 14.46
CA VAL A 72 -9.96 -11.71 14.55
C VAL A 72 -8.83 -10.93 15.22
N ARG A 73 -8.20 -11.51 16.26
CA ARG A 73 -7.07 -10.88 16.96
C ARG A 73 -5.84 -10.73 16.06
N GLU A 74 -5.52 -11.75 15.27
CA GLU A 74 -4.38 -11.78 14.35
C GLU A 74 -4.63 -10.97 13.08
N SER A 75 -5.86 -10.98 12.56
CA SER A 75 -6.27 -10.20 11.37
C SER A 75 -6.50 -8.71 11.68
N SER A 76 -6.76 -8.36 12.94
CA SER A 76 -6.72 -6.99 13.46
C SER A 76 -5.51 -6.73 14.37
N PRO A 77 -4.26 -6.82 13.90
CA PRO A 77 -3.12 -6.35 14.67
C PRO A 77 -3.09 -4.84 14.52
N SER A 78 -3.77 -4.13 15.43
CA SER A 78 -3.71 -2.68 15.57
C SER A 78 -3.66 -1.92 14.24
N GLY A 79 -4.82 -1.90 13.55
CA GLY A 79 -5.11 -0.90 12.50
C GLY A 79 -4.97 0.57 12.96
N GLY A 80 -4.61 0.82 14.22
CA GLY A 80 -4.26 2.14 14.76
C GLY A 80 -2.78 2.53 14.70
N LEU A 81 -1.83 1.58 14.81
CA LEU A 81 -0.39 1.92 14.90
C LEU A 81 0.31 1.93 13.52
N GLN A 82 -0.15 1.10 12.58
CA GLN A 82 0.46 1.01 11.24
C GLN A 82 0.02 2.15 10.29
N SER A 83 -1.13 2.79 10.53
CA SER A 83 -1.59 3.94 9.75
C SER A 83 -0.67 5.16 9.93
N VAL A 84 -0.17 5.37 11.15
CA VAL A 84 0.76 6.47 11.46
C VAL A 84 2.16 6.21 10.90
N VAL A 85 2.64 4.97 10.96
CA VAL A 85 3.98 4.59 10.43
C VAL A 85 4.00 4.56 8.90
N GLY A 86 2.93 4.10 8.25
CA GLY A 86 2.79 4.12 6.79
C GLY A 86 2.69 5.54 6.21
N GLY A 87 2.02 6.44 6.93
CA GLY A 87 1.98 7.87 6.60
C GLY A 87 3.36 8.52 6.63
N LEU A 88 4.15 8.25 7.67
CA LEU A 88 5.50 8.82 7.83
C LEU A 88 6.54 8.22 6.87
N HIS A 89 6.47 6.91 6.58
CA HIS A 89 7.42 6.26 5.68
C HIS A 89 7.18 6.67 4.20
N SER A 90 5.93 6.92 3.82
CA SER A 90 5.57 7.47 2.50
C SER A 90 6.13 8.88 2.30
N LEU A 91 6.15 9.70 3.37
CA LEU A 91 6.72 11.04 3.33
C LEU A 91 8.24 11.03 3.07
N TYR A 92 8.98 9.99 3.47
CA TYR A 92 10.42 9.88 3.22
C TYR A 92 10.78 9.86 1.72
N LEU A 93 9.88 9.37 0.85
CA LEU A 93 10.07 9.41 -0.60
C LEU A 93 9.48 10.68 -1.23
N ILE A 94 8.36 11.17 -0.71
CA ILE A 94 7.66 12.34 -1.27
C ILE A 94 8.40 13.64 -0.97
N VAL A 95 8.89 13.82 0.27
CA VAL A 95 9.58 15.03 0.73
C VAL A 95 10.84 15.35 -0.08
N PRO A 96 11.79 14.42 -0.34
CA PRO A 96 12.97 14.73 -1.13
C PRO A 96 12.62 15.04 -2.60
N LEU A 97 11.61 14.38 -3.18
CA LEU A 97 11.17 14.65 -4.55
C LEU A 97 10.60 16.07 -4.68
N VAL A 98 9.73 16.47 -3.75
CA VAL A 98 9.17 17.83 -3.73
C VAL A 98 10.27 18.87 -3.52
N LEU A 99 11.22 18.61 -2.61
CA LEU A 99 12.35 19.50 -2.35
C LEU A 99 13.25 19.68 -3.59
N VAL A 100 13.54 18.61 -4.32
CA VAL A 100 14.31 18.68 -5.58
C VAL A 100 13.56 19.49 -6.63
N VAL A 101 12.25 19.27 -6.80
CA VAL A 101 11.43 20.04 -7.75
C VAL A 101 11.42 21.53 -7.41
N LEU A 102 11.31 21.88 -6.13
CA LEU A 102 11.37 23.27 -5.67
C LEU A 102 12.73 23.92 -5.96
N ILE A 103 13.83 23.22 -5.70
CA ILE A 103 15.18 23.71 -6.02
C ILE A 103 15.32 23.95 -7.52
N VAL A 104 14.90 23.00 -8.36
CA VAL A 104 14.95 23.13 -9.82
C VAL A 104 14.13 24.32 -10.30
N ALA A 105 12.93 24.52 -9.76
CA ALA A 105 12.09 25.67 -10.10
C ALA A 105 12.74 27.01 -9.72
N VAL A 106 13.35 27.11 -8.54
CA VAL A 106 14.07 28.31 -8.11
C VAL A 106 15.27 28.60 -9.02
N VAL A 107 16.05 27.58 -9.37
CA VAL A 107 17.16 27.73 -10.32
C VAL A 107 16.66 28.17 -11.69
N ALA A 108 15.59 27.56 -12.21
CA ALA A 108 15.01 27.94 -13.49
C ALA A 108 14.51 29.40 -13.47
N VAL A 109 13.84 29.84 -12.40
CA VAL A 109 13.34 31.21 -12.24
C VAL A 109 14.50 32.20 -12.14
N THR A 110 15.55 31.89 -11.38
CA THR A 110 16.72 32.78 -11.23
C THR A 110 17.49 32.89 -12.54
N VAL A 111 17.72 31.79 -13.24
CA VAL A 111 18.32 31.77 -14.58
C VAL A 111 17.46 32.53 -15.58
N TRP A 112 16.14 32.32 -15.58
CA TRP A 112 15.20 33.03 -16.43
C TRP A 112 15.24 34.53 -16.16
N ARG A 113 15.20 34.95 -14.88
CA ARG A 113 15.28 36.36 -14.46
C ARG A 113 16.62 36.97 -14.89
N CYS A 114 17.72 36.24 -14.72
CA CYS A 114 19.05 36.70 -15.12
C CYS A 114 19.18 36.83 -16.64
N HIS A 115 18.69 35.83 -17.39
CA HIS A 115 18.68 35.84 -18.85
C HIS A 115 17.72 36.88 -19.42
N SER A 116 16.56 37.10 -18.78
CA SER A 116 15.61 38.15 -19.15
C SER A 116 16.21 39.55 -18.93
N ARG A 117 16.89 39.76 -17.79
CA ARG A 117 17.65 41.00 -17.54
C ARG A 117 18.76 41.19 -18.58
N LYS A 118 19.51 40.13 -18.91
CA LYS A 118 20.57 40.17 -19.94
C LYS A 118 20.02 40.37 -21.35
N ARG A 119 18.87 39.79 -21.71
CA ARG A 119 18.18 40.04 -22.98
C ARG A 119 17.61 41.45 -23.07
N ARG A 120 17.05 42.00 -21.99
CA ARG A 120 16.62 43.39 -21.91
C ARG A 120 17.80 44.35 -22.08
N GLN A 121 18.96 44.05 -21.48
CA GLN A 121 20.19 44.83 -21.68
C GLN A 121 20.77 44.72 -23.10
N ARG A 122 20.60 43.57 -23.79
CA ARG A 122 21.00 43.41 -25.20
C ARG A 122 20.03 44.06 -26.20
N SER A 123 18.90 44.60 -25.75
CA SER A 123 17.95 45.36 -26.58
C SER A 123 17.82 46.78 -26.02
N PRO A 124 18.84 47.63 -26.18
CA PRO A 124 18.76 48.67 -27.21
C PRO A 124 20.14 49.06 -27.81
N SER A 125 20.43 48.65 -29.04
CA SER A 125 21.34 49.36 -29.95
C SER A 125 21.30 48.76 -31.36
N LEU A 126 20.14 48.85 -32.02
CA LEU A 126 20.08 49.01 -33.49
C LEU A 126 19.46 50.41 -33.64
N GLY A 127 20.25 51.47 -33.68
CA GLY A 127 21.21 51.71 -34.75
C GLY A 127 20.54 52.65 -35.74
N HIS A 128 20.55 53.93 -35.37
CA HIS A 128 20.35 55.12 -36.19
C HIS A 128 20.54 54.91 -37.71
N SER A 129 19.51 55.24 -38.50
CA SER A 129 19.67 55.66 -39.90
C SER A 129 18.87 56.93 -40.13
N HIS A 130 19.64 58.02 -40.18
CA HIS A 130 19.36 59.31 -40.77
C HIS A 130 18.77 59.17 -42.19
N HIS A 131 17.72 59.92 -42.51
CA HIS A 131 17.39 60.31 -43.88
C HIS A 131 16.43 61.50 -43.84
N ASP A 132 17.01 62.69 -43.96
CA ASP A 132 16.41 63.87 -44.61
C ASP A 132 16.98 63.91 -46.04
#